data_AF-A0A1Z8ZQ32-F1
#
_entry.id   AF-A0A1Z8ZQ32-F1
#
_cell.length_a   1.000
_cell.length_b   1.000
_cell.length_c   1.000
_cell.angle_alpha   90.00
_cell.angle_beta   90.00
_cell.angle_gamma   90.00
#
_symmetry.space_group_name_H-M   'P 1'
#
loop_
_entity.id
_entity.type
_entity.pdbx_description
1 polymer ?
#
loop_
_entity_poly.entity_id
_entity_poly.type
_entity_poly.pdbx_seq_one_letter_code
_entity_poly.pdbx_strand_id
1 'polypeptide(L)'
;MASFYSKKSIFILLLSLTGLNQVVAQLLEQKPELTTYNLQSVAGVPISSEFGNPVGSNGSAPTDATPGQFSAYHSSGAVVAPSKSGFLDATKSFTENAVNLDLPRSSDGSFALIGGASGAAVMSAQPSYMFGGIIPFPDSAKIGGIETPINNPHAFWYKEPYKPKYTIVAIHPIDKNNLNIIKVTTSEATTYESGDLVEVISASNPHWGGVGKAVDILTVAEDKKSFTFQVDPDSAATNQQAIFDGLDPDKEVVLTGDQYVKETHTSKGYHFSAGAQTVFAINAGTVKITWRESVGIEDQPDGLEKLDWIKVKKKYYRLHKKDYIVSSSSIKPAKKYYWNVDDTTQPTITLQNTNVEEIDVIYNSNFKRRLMPYDVVDEGSDYDLTRSVSTGPGTQFLTMWSQKNGGLTTLRSHNLEGRVFVELLGSVNSEGNHKHLGFEIVDVYAAPVPENRTVYLGNQLYPFKNSSYLDS
;
A
#
# COMPACT_ATOMS: atom_id res chain seq x y z
N MET A 1 -28.27 29.01 -69.63
CA MET A 1 -26.84 29.01 -70.02
C MET A 1 -26.14 29.99 -69.10
N ALA A 2 -25.52 29.47 -68.03
CA ALA A 2 -24.06 29.53 -67.76
C ALA A 2 -23.63 30.96 -67.31
N SER A 3 -22.93 31.22 -66.21
CA SER A 3 -21.96 30.44 -65.45
C SER A 3 -21.66 31.14 -64.11
N PHE A 4 -21.34 30.35 -63.08
CA PHE A 4 -20.29 30.54 -62.05
C PHE A 4 -20.12 31.92 -61.38
N TYR A 5 -20.34 31.99 -60.05
CA TYR A 5 -19.27 32.19 -59.07
C TYR A 5 -19.75 31.81 -57.66
N SER A 6 -19.00 30.90 -57.04
CA SER A 6 -19.22 30.25 -55.75
C SER A 6 -18.88 31.19 -54.59
N LYS A 7 -19.82 31.34 -53.64
CA LYS A 7 -19.58 31.93 -52.32
C LYS A 7 -19.01 30.85 -51.39
N LYS A 8 -17.77 31.06 -50.94
CA LYS A 8 -17.13 30.27 -49.88
C LYS A 8 -17.85 30.50 -48.56
N SER A 9 -18.59 29.49 -48.08
CA SER A 9 -18.98 29.37 -46.68
C SER A 9 -17.93 28.52 -45.97
N ILE A 10 -17.19 29.15 -45.05
CA ILE A 10 -16.27 28.49 -44.14
C ILE A 10 -17.13 27.72 -43.12
N PHE A 11 -17.17 26.40 -43.24
CA PHE A 11 -17.74 25.50 -42.24
C PHE A 11 -16.60 25.14 -41.27
N ILE A 12 -16.60 25.74 -40.09
CA ILE A 12 -15.74 25.32 -38.98
C ILE A 12 -16.34 24.05 -38.40
N LEU A 13 -15.73 22.91 -38.73
CA LEU A 13 -16.05 21.61 -38.14
C LEU A 13 -15.47 21.59 -36.72
N LEU A 14 -16.29 21.87 -35.70
CA LEU A 14 -15.96 21.55 -34.32
C LEU A 14 -15.95 20.01 -34.17
N LEU A 15 -14.76 19.40 -34.26
CA LEU A 15 -14.55 18.05 -33.74
C LEU A 15 -14.53 18.13 -32.21
N SER A 16 -15.54 17.53 -31.58
CA SER A 16 -15.59 17.27 -30.16
C SER A 16 -14.42 16.37 -29.73
N LEU A 17 -13.50 16.91 -28.92
CA LEU A 17 -12.43 16.18 -28.23
C LEU A 17 -12.99 15.30 -27.09
N THR A 18 -13.80 14.30 -27.43
CA THR A 18 -14.23 13.26 -26.48
C THR A 18 -13.83 11.90 -27.07
N GLY A 19 -12.62 11.45 -26.77
CA GLY A 19 -12.21 10.10 -27.20
C GLY A 19 -10.74 9.70 -27.04
N LEU A 20 -9.80 10.60 -26.73
CA LEU A 20 -8.37 10.26 -26.78
C LEU A 20 -7.71 9.84 -25.45
N ASN A 21 -8.45 9.76 -24.33
CA ASN A 21 -7.87 9.38 -23.03
C ASN A 21 -7.98 7.90 -22.65
N GLN A 22 -8.53 7.02 -23.50
CA GLN A 22 -8.71 5.60 -23.16
C GLN A 22 -7.58 4.65 -23.60
N VAL A 23 -6.63 5.10 -24.42
CA VAL A 23 -5.59 4.19 -24.97
C VAL A 23 -4.29 4.18 -24.15
N VAL A 24 -4.11 5.10 -23.19
CA VAL A 24 -2.85 5.19 -22.43
C VAL A 24 -2.85 4.34 -21.15
N ALA A 25 -4.02 3.94 -20.63
CA ALA A 25 -4.08 3.17 -19.37
C ALA A 25 -3.83 1.67 -19.54
N GLN A 26 -4.03 1.10 -20.74
CA GLN A 26 -3.81 -0.33 -21.00
C GLN A 26 -2.33 -0.76 -20.99
N LEU A 27 -1.39 0.19 -21.04
CA LEU A 27 0.05 -0.10 -21.14
C LEU A 27 0.77 -0.24 -19.78
N LEU A 28 0.09 -0.05 -18.65
CA LEU A 28 0.70 -0.09 -17.31
C LEU A 28 0.23 -1.24 -16.40
N GLU A 29 -0.67 -2.11 -16.88
CA GLU A 29 -1.17 -3.25 -16.12
C GLU A 29 -0.39 -4.53 -16.48
N GLN A 30 0.30 -5.11 -15.50
CA GLN A 30 1.01 -6.37 -15.69
C GLN A 30 0.03 -7.53 -15.50
N LYS A 31 -0.15 -8.35 -16.55
CA LYS A 31 -0.88 -9.62 -16.53
C LYS A 31 0.11 -10.76 -16.80
N PRO A 32 0.85 -11.24 -15.78
CA PRO A 32 1.89 -12.26 -15.97
C PRO A 32 1.39 -13.50 -16.72
N GLU A 33 0.12 -13.85 -16.56
CA GLU A 33 -0.54 -14.95 -17.25
C GLU A 33 -0.80 -14.71 -18.76
N LEU A 34 -0.78 -13.45 -19.20
CA LEU A 34 -0.96 -13.06 -20.60
C LEU A 34 0.36 -12.68 -21.29
N THR A 35 1.47 -12.66 -20.55
CA THR A 35 2.80 -12.38 -21.12
C THR A 35 3.20 -13.52 -22.06
N THR A 36 3.23 -13.23 -23.36
CA THR A 36 3.69 -14.18 -24.37
C THR A 36 5.21 -14.20 -24.42
N TYR A 37 5.80 -15.39 -24.23
CA TYR A 37 7.25 -15.59 -24.29
C TYR A 37 7.68 -15.89 -25.73
N ASN A 38 8.76 -15.25 -26.18
CA ASN A 38 9.46 -15.71 -27.37
C ASN A 38 10.39 -16.86 -26.95
N LEU A 39 9.83 -18.06 -26.80
CA LEU A 39 10.61 -19.28 -26.63
C LEU A 39 11.46 -19.48 -27.89
N GLN A 40 12.70 -19.96 -27.72
CA GLN A 40 13.65 -20.23 -28.80
C GLN A 40 12.93 -20.85 -30.01
N SER A 41 12.72 -20.03 -31.04
CA SER A 41 12.14 -20.49 -32.29
C SER A 41 13.20 -21.27 -33.05
N VAL A 42 12.79 -22.38 -33.67
CA VAL A 42 13.66 -23.15 -34.60
C VAL A 42 14.14 -22.27 -35.76
N ALA A 43 13.46 -21.15 -36.01
CA ALA A 43 13.80 -20.16 -37.03
C ALA A 43 14.79 -19.07 -36.56
N GLY A 44 15.27 -19.12 -35.31
CA GLY A 44 16.19 -18.12 -34.75
C GLY A 44 15.50 -17.07 -33.86
N VAL A 45 16.22 -16.00 -33.52
CA VAL A 45 15.82 -14.92 -32.61
C VAL A 45 15.60 -13.59 -33.35
N PRO A 46 14.75 -12.67 -32.86
CA PRO A 46 14.43 -11.41 -33.53
C PRO A 46 15.53 -10.35 -33.36
N ILE A 47 16.74 -10.64 -33.86
CA ILE A 47 17.91 -9.73 -33.81
C ILE A 47 17.89 -8.72 -34.97
N SER A 48 17.34 -9.09 -36.12
CA SER A 48 17.22 -8.26 -37.31
C SER A 48 15.87 -8.46 -37.99
N SER A 49 15.48 -7.48 -38.82
CA SER A 49 14.34 -7.57 -39.73
C SER A 49 14.66 -8.42 -40.96
N GLU A 50 15.92 -8.79 -41.16
CA GLU A 50 16.37 -9.69 -42.21
C GLU A 50 16.58 -11.11 -41.66
N PHE A 51 15.85 -12.07 -42.22
CA PHE A 51 16.01 -13.48 -41.88
C PHE A 51 17.44 -13.96 -42.18
N GLY A 52 18.11 -14.55 -41.19
CA GLY A 52 19.46 -15.08 -41.28
C GLY A 52 20.59 -14.04 -41.29
N ASN A 53 20.28 -12.74 -41.19
CA ASN A 53 21.28 -11.67 -41.21
C ASN A 53 21.05 -10.67 -40.05
N PRO A 54 21.79 -10.75 -38.93
CA PRO A 54 22.94 -11.64 -38.69
C PRO A 54 22.50 -13.11 -38.50
N VAL A 55 23.47 -14.04 -38.62
CA VAL A 55 23.22 -15.48 -38.47
C VAL A 55 22.47 -15.76 -37.18
N GLY A 56 21.37 -16.52 -37.28
CA GLY A 56 20.46 -16.79 -36.17
C GLY A 56 19.31 -15.80 -36.05
N SER A 57 19.19 -14.81 -36.94
CA SER A 57 18.01 -13.95 -36.97
C SER A 57 16.80 -14.59 -37.64
N ASN A 58 15.61 -14.44 -37.05
CA ASN A 58 14.33 -14.88 -37.65
C ASN A 58 13.64 -13.80 -38.51
N GLY A 59 14.29 -12.66 -38.77
CA GLY A 59 13.71 -11.58 -39.58
C GLY A 59 12.54 -10.83 -38.94
N SER A 60 12.29 -11.04 -37.64
CA SER A 60 11.15 -10.45 -36.94
C SER A 60 11.57 -9.39 -35.91
N ALA A 61 12.74 -8.76 -36.06
CA ALA A 61 13.11 -7.65 -35.18
C ALA A 61 12.14 -6.47 -35.38
N PRO A 62 11.63 -5.87 -34.29
CA PRO A 62 10.82 -4.67 -34.36
C PRO A 62 11.61 -3.53 -34.97
N THR A 63 10.99 -2.77 -35.88
CA THR A 63 11.61 -1.57 -36.50
C THR A 63 11.59 -0.36 -35.57
N ASP A 64 10.73 -0.37 -34.54
CA ASP A 64 10.54 0.71 -33.58
C ASP A 64 10.51 0.17 -32.14
N ALA A 65 11.02 0.96 -31.19
CA ALA A 65 11.04 0.55 -29.80
C ALA A 65 9.67 0.67 -29.13
N THR A 66 9.12 -0.45 -28.66
CA THR A 66 7.85 -0.48 -27.92
C THR A 66 8.10 -0.63 -26.41
N PRO A 67 7.23 -0.07 -25.54
CA PRO A 67 7.29 -0.35 -24.11
C PRO A 67 7.31 -1.88 -23.85
N GLY A 68 8.22 -2.35 -23.00
CA GLY A 68 8.40 -3.78 -22.70
C GLY A 68 9.26 -4.59 -23.68
N GLN A 69 9.79 -3.97 -24.74
CA GLN A 69 10.61 -4.65 -25.75
C GLN A 69 11.87 -5.33 -25.18
N PHE A 70 12.42 -4.81 -24.07
CA PHE A 70 13.51 -5.43 -23.34
C PHE A 70 13.00 -5.95 -22.00
N SER A 71 12.73 -7.26 -21.95
CA SER A 71 12.41 -7.97 -20.73
C SER A 71 13.60 -8.86 -20.34
N ALA A 72 14.10 -8.71 -19.12
CA ALA A 72 15.17 -9.55 -18.62
C ALA A 72 14.64 -10.98 -18.37
N TYR A 73 15.28 -11.97 -18.98
CA TYR A 73 15.00 -13.38 -18.75
C TYR A 73 16.20 -14.01 -18.05
N HIS A 74 15.99 -14.58 -16.88
CA HIS A 74 16.99 -15.35 -16.16
C HIS A 74 16.58 -16.83 -16.17
N SER A 75 17.19 -17.62 -17.06
CA SER A 75 17.14 -19.08 -17.00
C SER A 75 18.37 -19.62 -16.30
N SER A 76 18.16 -20.55 -15.38
CA SER A 76 19.22 -21.42 -14.88
C SER A 76 18.94 -22.83 -15.38
N GLY A 77 19.87 -23.36 -16.17
CA GLY A 77 19.86 -24.74 -16.61
C GLY A 77 20.90 -25.54 -15.84
N ALA A 78 20.57 -26.75 -15.42
CA ALA A 78 21.55 -27.74 -15.00
C ALA A 78 21.52 -28.89 -16.00
N VAL A 79 22.68 -29.20 -16.58
CA VAL A 79 22.89 -30.45 -17.32
C VAL A 79 23.25 -31.54 -16.33
N VAL A 80 22.76 -32.75 -16.57
CA VAL A 80 23.17 -33.88 -15.74
C VAL A 80 24.53 -34.36 -16.20
N ALA A 81 25.54 -34.20 -15.34
CA ALA A 81 26.86 -34.76 -15.58
C ALA A 81 26.86 -36.26 -15.23
N PRO A 82 27.45 -37.14 -16.07
CA PRO A 82 27.65 -38.54 -15.73
C PRO A 82 28.39 -38.69 -14.40
N SER A 83 27.89 -39.52 -13.48
CA SER A 83 28.58 -39.81 -12.21
C SER A 83 29.81 -40.71 -12.42
N LYS A 84 29.89 -41.39 -13.58
CA LYS A 84 30.97 -42.28 -13.99
C LYS A 84 31.61 -41.79 -15.28
N SER A 85 32.93 -41.96 -15.41
CA SER A 85 33.69 -41.74 -16.65
C SER A 85 33.45 -42.87 -17.68
N GLY A 86 32.19 -43.27 -17.87
CA GLY A 86 31.81 -44.23 -18.89
C GLY A 86 32.01 -43.63 -20.28
N PHE A 87 32.57 -44.40 -21.20
CA PHE A 87 32.65 -44.00 -22.61
C PHE A 87 31.29 -44.18 -23.28
N LEU A 88 30.90 -43.22 -24.12
CA LEU A 88 29.75 -43.37 -25.01
C LEU A 88 30.00 -44.54 -25.97
N ASP A 89 29.09 -45.50 -26.00
CA ASP A 89 29.15 -46.65 -26.90
C ASP A 89 28.26 -46.38 -28.11
N ALA A 90 28.87 -46.15 -29.27
CA ALA A 90 28.16 -45.84 -30.51
C ALA A 90 27.30 -47.01 -31.03
N THR A 91 27.44 -48.21 -30.47
CA THR A 91 26.63 -49.39 -30.84
C THR A 91 25.35 -49.52 -30.02
N LYS A 92 25.18 -48.69 -28.98
CA LYS A 92 24.04 -48.75 -28.05
C LYS A 92 23.06 -47.61 -28.28
N SER A 93 21.79 -47.88 -27.98
CA SER A 93 20.74 -46.86 -27.97
C SER A 93 20.97 -45.82 -26.86
N PHE A 94 20.27 -44.69 -26.95
CA PHE A 94 20.38 -43.61 -25.97
C PHE A 94 20.03 -44.07 -24.54
N THR A 95 18.97 -44.86 -24.38
CA THR A 95 18.53 -45.40 -23.08
C THR A 95 19.55 -46.37 -22.49
N GLU A 96 20.20 -47.20 -23.31
CA GLU A 96 21.28 -48.10 -22.87
C GLU A 96 22.56 -47.34 -22.50
N ASN A 97 22.86 -46.26 -23.23
CA ASN A 97 23.98 -45.37 -22.88
C ASN A 97 23.69 -44.56 -21.60
N ALA A 98 22.44 -44.18 -21.33
CA ALA A 98 22.05 -43.57 -20.06
C ALA A 98 22.33 -44.50 -18.86
N VAL A 99 22.26 -45.83 -19.06
CA VAL A 99 22.68 -46.81 -18.05
C VAL A 99 24.20 -46.84 -17.88
N ASN A 100 24.96 -46.85 -18.98
CA ASN A 100 26.43 -46.85 -18.94
C ASN A 100 27.00 -45.56 -18.31
N LEU A 101 26.35 -44.43 -18.57
CA LEU A 101 26.71 -43.10 -18.05
C LEU A 101 26.13 -42.82 -16.67
N ASP A 102 25.35 -43.77 -16.12
CA ASP A 102 24.69 -43.67 -14.81
C ASP A 102 23.88 -42.38 -14.65
N LEU A 103 23.14 -42.01 -15.70
CA LEU A 103 22.24 -40.86 -15.68
C LEU A 103 21.00 -41.16 -14.81
N PRO A 104 20.48 -40.16 -14.07
CA PRO A 104 19.20 -40.27 -13.37
C PRO A 104 18.10 -40.68 -14.35
N ARG A 105 17.37 -41.75 -14.01
CA ARG A 105 16.37 -42.37 -14.86
C ARG A 105 15.18 -42.86 -14.05
N SER A 106 14.05 -43.05 -14.70
CA SER A 106 12.87 -43.67 -14.09
C SER A 106 13.16 -45.11 -13.64
N SER A 107 12.40 -45.61 -12.67
CA SER A 107 12.60 -46.95 -12.09
C SER A 107 12.38 -48.09 -13.09
N ASP A 108 11.58 -47.84 -14.13
CA ASP A 108 11.31 -48.72 -15.26
C ASP A 108 12.28 -48.50 -16.44
N GLY A 109 13.18 -47.51 -16.36
CA GLY A 109 14.18 -47.20 -17.38
C GLY A 109 13.64 -46.56 -18.66
N SER A 110 12.36 -46.20 -18.70
CA SER A 110 11.70 -45.61 -19.88
C SER A 110 12.13 -44.17 -20.16
N PHE A 111 12.59 -43.43 -19.15
CA PHE A 111 13.06 -42.05 -19.29
C PHE A 111 14.38 -41.83 -18.56
N ALA A 112 15.27 -41.03 -19.17
CA ALA A 112 16.51 -40.55 -18.55
C ALA A 112 16.54 -39.02 -18.57
N LEU A 113 16.93 -38.41 -17.44
CA LEU A 113 17.06 -36.96 -17.30
C LEU A 113 18.43 -36.54 -17.82
N ILE A 114 18.44 -35.75 -18.90
CA ILE A 114 19.66 -35.26 -19.56
C ILE A 114 19.97 -33.82 -19.11
N GLY A 115 18.93 -33.09 -18.72
CA GLY A 115 19.02 -31.76 -18.15
C GLY A 115 17.67 -31.35 -17.58
N GLY A 116 17.71 -30.38 -16.68
CA GLY A 116 16.54 -29.68 -16.17
C GLY A 116 16.80 -28.18 -16.26
N ALA A 117 15.85 -27.45 -16.81
CA ALA A 117 15.88 -25.99 -16.76
C ALA A 117 14.83 -25.52 -15.76
N SER A 118 15.21 -24.66 -14.84
CA SER A 118 14.30 -23.86 -14.04
C SER A 118 14.61 -22.39 -14.29
N GLY A 119 13.63 -21.66 -14.81
CA GLY A 119 13.74 -20.23 -15.05
C GLY A 119 12.55 -19.55 -14.42
N ALA A 120 12.82 -18.52 -13.62
CA ALA A 120 11.82 -17.55 -13.20
C ALA A 120 12.13 -16.24 -13.91
N ALA A 121 11.13 -15.60 -14.49
CA ALA A 121 11.32 -14.27 -15.06
C ALA A 121 11.67 -13.29 -13.94
N VAL A 122 12.87 -12.72 -13.96
CA VAL A 122 13.17 -11.51 -13.19
C VAL A 122 12.66 -10.34 -14.02
N MET A 123 11.36 -10.05 -13.92
CA MET A 123 10.82 -8.84 -14.50
C MET A 123 11.28 -7.65 -13.66
N SER A 124 12.11 -6.77 -14.22
CA SER A 124 12.24 -5.41 -13.69
C SER A 124 10.92 -4.68 -14.01
N ALA A 125 9.94 -4.80 -13.12
CA ALA A 125 8.67 -4.14 -13.28
C ALA A 125 8.88 -2.62 -13.27
N GLN A 126 8.39 -1.92 -14.29
CA GLN A 126 8.12 -0.50 -14.10
C GLN A 126 7.00 -0.40 -13.06
N PRO A 127 7.18 0.36 -11.97
CA PRO A 127 6.15 0.50 -10.96
C PRO A 127 4.89 1.09 -11.60
N SER A 128 3.75 0.43 -11.42
CA SER A 128 2.46 0.88 -11.96
C SER A 128 2.02 2.20 -11.32
N TYR A 129 2.46 2.47 -10.08
CA TYR A 129 2.10 3.68 -9.33
C TYR A 129 3.29 4.23 -8.55
N MET A 130 3.31 5.53 -8.30
CA MET A 130 4.27 6.18 -7.40
C MET A 130 3.71 6.27 -5.98
N PHE A 131 4.55 6.43 -4.97
CA PHE A 131 4.11 6.76 -3.61
C PHE A 131 3.29 8.07 -3.62
N GLY A 132 2.13 8.04 -2.97
CA GLY A 132 1.10 9.08 -2.99
C GLY A 132 0.27 9.14 -4.28
N GLY A 133 0.55 8.27 -5.26
CA GLY A 133 -0.22 8.16 -6.49
C GLY A 133 -1.60 7.54 -6.26
N ILE A 134 -2.57 7.89 -7.11
CA ILE A 134 -3.92 7.33 -7.06
C ILE A 134 -3.92 5.92 -7.66
N ILE A 135 -4.49 4.96 -6.94
CA ILE A 135 -4.74 3.60 -7.42
C ILE A 135 -6.17 3.54 -7.97
N PRO A 136 -6.37 3.34 -9.28
CA PRO A 136 -7.69 3.28 -9.89
C PRO A 136 -8.39 1.96 -9.58
N PHE A 137 -9.70 1.98 -9.74
CA PHE A 137 -10.51 0.77 -9.75
C PHE A 137 -10.05 -0.20 -10.85
N PRO A 138 -10.18 -1.52 -10.65
CA PRO A 138 -9.92 -2.49 -11.69
C PRO A 138 -10.80 -2.26 -12.92
N ASP A 139 -10.21 -2.35 -14.10
CA ASP A 139 -10.87 -2.31 -15.40
C ASP A 139 -11.40 -3.67 -15.86
N SER A 140 -11.10 -4.74 -15.12
CA SER A 140 -11.61 -6.09 -15.33
C SER A 140 -11.76 -6.85 -14.01
N ALA A 141 -12.55 -7.91 -14.05
CA ALA A 141 -12.77 -8.83 -12.93
C ALA A 141 -12.82 -10.28 -13.41
N LYS A 142 -12.33 -11.22 -12.59
CA LYS A 142 -12.47 -12.66 -12.86
C LYS A 142 -13.87 -13.12 -12.45
N ILE A 143 -14.74 -13.32 -13.43
CA ILE A 143 -16.11 -13.81 -13.24
C ILE A 143 -16.18 -15.24 -13.77
N GLY A 144 -16.46 -16.21 -12.89
CA GLY A 144 -16.48 -17.63 -13.27
C GLY A 144 -15.13 -18.14 -13.80
N GLY A 145 -14.02 -17.58 -13.32
CA GLY A 145 -12.66 -17.92 -13.78
C GLY A 145 -12.23 -17.22 -15.07
N ILE A 146 -13.10 -16.43 -15.70
CA ILE A 146 -12.81 -15.69 -16.94
C ILE A 146 -12.60 -14.21 -16.63
N GLU A 147 -11.50 -13.65 -17.12
CA GLU A 147 -11.26 -12.22 -17.05
C GLU A 147 -12.27 -11.46 -17.91
N THR A 148 -13.16 -10.71 -17.27
CA THR A 148 -14.23 -9.97 -17.93
C THR A 148 -13.97 -8.47 -17.84
N PRO A 149 -13.89 -7.74 -18.97
CA PRO A 149 -13.69 -6.29 -18.96
C PRO A 149 -14.91 -5.57 -18.38
N ILE A 150 -14.66 -4.48 -17.65
CA ILE A 150 -15.65 -3.65 -16.98
C ILE A 150 -15.70 -2.28 -17.66
N ASN A 151 -16.81 -2.00 -18.34
CA ASN A 151 -16.97 -0.76 -19.11
C ASN A 151 -17.06 0.51 -18.26
N ASN A 152 -17.57 0.41 -17.02
CA ASN A 152 -17.65 1.53 -16.08
C ASN A 152 -17.19 1.10 -14.67
N PRO A 153 -15.87 1.10 -14.42
CA PRO A 153 -15.30 0.69 -13.14
C PRO A 153 -15.88 1.45 -11.94
N HIS A 154 -16.10 2.77 -12.08
CA HIS A 154 -16.62 3.61 -10.99
C HIS A 154 -18.05 3.27 -10.55
N ALA A 155 -18.86 2.66 -11.44
CA ALA A 155 -20.20 2.20 -11.11
C ALA A 155 -20.22 0.73 -10.68
N PHE A 156 -19.31 -0.09 -11.20
CA PHE A 156 -19.23 -1.52 -10.92
C PHE A 156 -18.64 -1.82 -9.54
N TRP A 157 -17.62 -1.07 -9.13
CA TRP A 157 -16.96 -1.28 -7.84
C TRP A 157 -17.57 -0.42 -6.74
N TYR A 158 -17.66 -0.99 -5.54
CA TYR A 158 -17.90 -0.20 -4.34
C TYR A 158 -16.69 0.70 -4.08
N LYS A 159 -16.94 1.95 -3.70
CA LYS A 159 -15.90 2.99 -3.65
C LYS A 159 -14.81 2.71 -2.62
N GLU A 160 -15.20 2.27 -1.42
CA GLU A 160 -14.28 1.86 -0.36
C GLU A 160 -13.82 0.41 -0.61
N PRO A 161 -12.50 0.12 -0.64
CA PRO A 161 -12.01 -1.24 -0.65
C PRO A 161 -12.56 -2.07 0.51
N TYR A 162 -12.66 -3.37 0.33
CA TYR A 162 -13.17 -4.24 1.38
C TYR A 162 -12.12 -4.53 2.45
N LYS A 163 -12.49 -4.29 3.71
CA LYS A 163 -11.81 -4.81 4.89
C LYS A 163 -12.78 -5.66 5.71
N PRO A 164 -12.35 -6.83 6.21
CA PRO A 164 -13.20 -7.66 7.05
C PRO A 164 -13.52 -6.93 8.36
N LYS A 165 -14.77 -7.09 8.80
CA LYS A 165 -15.25 -6.62 10.10
C LYS A 165 -15.41 -7.82 11.01
N TYR A 166 -14.94 -7.70 12.24
CA TYR A 166 -15.02 -8.76 13.25
C TYR A 166 -15.84 -8.25 14.43
N THR A 167 -16.87 -9.00 14.81
CA THR A 167 -17.71 -8.65 15.96
C THR A 167 -16.93 -8.83 17.25
N ILE A 168 -16.99 -7.81 18.11
CA ILE A 168 -16.35 -7.83 19.42
C ILE A 168 -17.30 -8.52 20.40
N VAL A 169 -16.82 -9.58 21.05
CA VAL A 169 -17.60 -10.35 22.04
C VAL A 169 -17.23 -9.98 23.47
N ALA A 170 -16.01 -9.49 23.70
CA ALA A 170 -15.61 -9.06 25.02
C ALA A 170 -14.47 -8.05 25.02
N ILE A 171 -14.40 -7.25 26.10
CA ILE A 171 -13.36 -6.26 26.33
C ILE A 171 -12.95 -6.32 27.80
N HIS A 172 -11.64 -6.19 28.07
CA HIS A 172 -11.10 -6.24 29.43
C HIS A 172 -9.77 -5.46 29.53
N PRO A 173 -9.59 -4.55 30.52
CA PRO A 173 -8.29 -3.96 30.80
C PRO A 173 -7.31 -5.02 31.32
N ILE A 174 -6.05 -4.99 30.91
CA ILE A 174 -5.08 -6.03 31.29
C ILE A 174 -4.57 -5.86 32.73
N ASP A 175 -4.52 -4.63 33.22
CA ASP A 175 -4.04 -4.32 34.56
C ASP A 175 -4.95 -3.28 35.22
N LYS A 176 -5.35 -3.54 36.45
CA LYS A 176 -6.17 -2.65 37.27
C LYS A 176 -5.47 -1.34 37.58
N ASN A 177 -4.14 -1.36 37.62
CA ASN A 177 -3.31 -0.19 37.89
C ASN A 177 -2.92 0.55 36.61
N ASN A 178 -3.10 -0.08 35.43
CA ASN A 178 -2.79 0.49 34.14
C ASN A 178 -3.95 0.25 33.16
N LEU A 179 -4.98 1.07 33.32
CA LEU A 179 -6.21 1.06 32.51
C LEU A 179 -5.99 1.49 31.04
N ASN A 180 -4.76 1.82 30.65
CA ASN A 180 -4.45 2.28 29.29
C ASN A 180 -4.32 1.14 28.30
N ILE A 181 -4.14 -0.11 28.74
CA ILE A 181 -3.99 -1.28 27.87
C ILE A 181 -5.25 -2.12 27.92
N ILE A 182 -5.87 -2.31 26.76
CA ILE A 182 -7.17 -2.96 26.62
C ILE A 182 -7.01 -4.22 25.79
N LYS A 183 -7.51 -5.34 26.30
CA LYS A 183 -7.70 -6.59 25.57
C LYS A 183 -9.09 -6.62 24.95
N VAL A 184 -9.15 -6.99 23.69
CA VAL A 184 -10.39 -7.20 22.92
C VAL A 184 -10.44 -8.65 22.48
N THR A 185 -11.59 -9.29 22.69
CA THR A 185 -11.91 -10.63 22.20
C THR A 185 -12.96 -10.51 21.11
N THR A 186 -12.73 -11.20 20.00
CA THR A 186 -13.62 -11.23 18.82
C THR A 186 -14.30 -12.60 18.68
N SER A 187 -15.43 -12.61 17.98
CA SER A 187 -16.26 -13.82 17.78
C SER A 187 -15.55 -14.94 17.00
N GLU A 188 -14.57 -14.59 16.16
CA GLU A 188 -13.86 -15.48 15.26
C GLU A 188 -12.40 -15.05 15.13
N ALA A 189 -11.55 -15.91 14.57
CA ALA A 189 -10.13 -15.58 14.37
C ALA A 189 -9.97 -14.41 13.39
N THR A 190 -9.20 -13.41 13.79
CA THR A 190 -8.85 -12.25 12.97
C THR A 190 -7.65 -12.54 12.07
N THR A 191 -7.40 -11.66 11.11
CA THR A 191 -6.18 -11.68 10.27
C THR A 191 -5.15 -10.67 10.75
N TYR A 192 -5.31 -10.18 11.98
CA TYR A 192 -4.51 -9.09 12.53
C TYR A 192 -3.15 -9.58 13.03
N GLU A 193 -2.18 -8.68 12.90
CA GLU A 193 -0.83 -8.82 13.40
C GLU A 193 -0.48 -7.69 14.36
N SER A 194 0.55 -7.91 15.18
CA SER A 194 1.12 -6.84 16.01
C SER A 194 1.62 -5.70 15.11
N GLY A 195 1.26 -4.47 15.46
CA GLY A 195 1.53 -3.25 14.69
C GLY A 195 0.47 -2.89 13.63
N ASP A 196 -0.54 -3.74 13.39
CA ASP A 196 -1.65 -3.36 12.52
C ASP A 196 -2.49 -2.23 13.16
N LEU A 197 -2.96 -1.30 12.34
CA LEU A 197 -3.86 -0.21 12.75
C LEU A 197 -5.31 -0.62 12.56
N VAL A 198 -6.09 -0.62 13.64
CA VAL A 198 -7.51 -1.02 13.62
C VAL A 198 -8.42 0.07 14.15
N GLU A 199 -9.64 0.13 13.64
CA GLU A 199 -10.70 1.01 14.13
C GLU A 199 -11.64 0.18 15.00
N VAL A 200 -11.75 0.53 16.28
CA VAL A 200 -12.62 -0.15 17.24
C VAL A 200 -13.89 0.66 17.41
N ILE A 201 -15.03 0.13 16.94
CA ILE A 201 -16.30 0.85 16.96
C ILE A 201 -17.22 0.19 17.98
N SER A 202 -17.60 0.95 19.01
CA SER A 202 -18.54 0.51 20.05
C SER A 202 -19.82 1.37 20.05
N ALA A 203 -20.98 0.73 20.08
CA ALA A 203 -22.28 1.39 19.87
C ALA A 203 -22.97 1.91 21.15
N SER A 204 -22.41 1.70 22.35
CA SER A 204 -23.21 1.84 23.58
C SER A 204 -22.51 2.46 24.79
N ASN A 205 -21.33 3.07 24.65
CA ASN A 205 -20.76 3.83 25.75
C ASN A 205 -20.36 5.26 25.30
N PRO A 206 -21.14 6.29 25.67
CA PRO A 206 -20.84 7.68 25.32
C PRO A 206 -19.52 8.19 25.92
N HIS A 207 -18.90 7.45 26.85
CA HIS A 207 -17.60 7.76 27.43
C HIS A 207 -16.42 7.32 26.55
N TRP A 208 -16.69 6.48 25.54
CA TRP A 208 -15.75 6.15 24.46
C TRP A 208 -15.85 7.12 23.29
N GLY A 209 -16.35 8.34 23.54
CA GLY A 209 -16.36 9.46 22.60
C GLY A 209 -16.60 9.10 21.13
N GLY A 210 -17.51 8.16 20.81
CA GLY A 210 -17.76 7.74 19.42
C GLY A 210 -16.49 7.45 18.60
N VAL A 211 -15.43 6.91 19.21
CA VAL A 211 -14.08 6.93 18.63
C VAL A 211 -13.91 5.84 17.57
N GLY A 212 -14.28 6.17 16.34
CA GLY A 212 -13.74 5.57 15.12
C GLY A 212 -12.29 5.98 14.83
N LYS A 213 -11.44 6.12 15.86
CA LYS A 213 -10.01 6.42 15.65
C LYS A 213 -9.20 5.14 15.60
N ALA A 214 -8.23 5.13 14.69
CA ALA A 214 -7.27 4.05 14.55
C ALA A 214 -6.49 3.85 15.86
N VAL A 215 -6.30 2.60 16.27
CA VAL A 215 -5.43 2.19 17.38
C VAL A 215 -4.42 1.15 16.89
N ASP A 216 -3.20 1.19 17.45
CA ASP A 216 -2.16 0.20 17.13
C ASP A 216 -2.40 -1.07 17.94
N ILE A 217 -2.41 -2.21 17.26
CA ILE A 217 -2.38 -3.50 17.93
C ILE A 217 -0.98 -3.72 18.53
N LEU A 218 -0.91 -3.93 19.84
CA LEU A 218 0.33 -4.21 20.54
C LEU A 218 0.68 -5.70 20.49
N THR A 219 -0.27 -6.56 20.86
CA THR A 219 -0.08 -8.02 20.83
C THR A 219 -1.33 -8.72 20.32
N VAL A 220 -1.14 -9.89 19.71
CA VAL A 220 -2.22 -10.77 19.23
C VAL A 220 -2.01 -12.15 19.82
N ALA A 221 -3.07 -12.75 20.34
CA ALA A 221 -3.04 -14.12 20.86
C ALA A 221 -2.82 -15.14 19.73
N GLU A 222 -2.28 -16.32 20.06
CA GLU A 222 -2.01 -17.39 19.08
C GLU A 222 -3.26 -17.86 18.34
N ASP A 223 -4.43 -17.85 19.01
CA ASP A 223 -5.72 -18.20 18.42
C ASP A 223 -6.29 -17.13 17.47
N LYS A 224 -5.62 -15.97 17.39
CA LYS A 224 -6.01 -14.77 16.64
C LYS A 224 -7.39 -14.20 16.99
N LYS A 225 -8.03 -14.66 18.07
CA LYS A 225 -9.34 -14.16 18.52
C LYS A 225 -9.22 -13.00 19.48
N SER A 226 -8.08 -12.87 20.15
CA SER A 226 -7.82 -11.79 21.09
C SER A 226 -6.62 -10.94 20.66
N PHE A 227 -6.71 -9.64 20.88
CA PHE A 227 -5.58 -8.72 20.71
C PHE A 227 -5.62 -7.61 21.76
N THR A 228 -4.53 -6.87 21.88
CA THR A 228 -4.38 -5.78 22.85
C THR A 228 -4.00 -4.49 22.15
N PHE A 229 -4.45 -3.34 22.67
CA PHE A 229 -4.04 -2.03 22.18
C PHE A 229 -3.94 -1.05 23.36
N GLN A 230 -3.24 0.07 23.13
CA GLN A 230 -3.13 1.14 24.11
C GLN A 230 -4.02 2.34 23.70
N VAL A 231 -4.74 2.91 24.67
CA VAL A 231 -5.49 4.15 24.52
C VAL A 231 -4.56 5.34 24.78
N ASP A 232 -4.56 6.33 23.88
CA ASP A 232 -3.76 7.54 24.04
C ASP A 232 -4.32 8.42 25.19
N PRO A 233 -3.49 8.89 26.13
CA PRO A 233 -3.94 9.64 27.30
C PRO A 233 -4.38 11.09 27.02
N ASP A 234 -4.07 11.61 25.82
CA ASP A 234 -4.50 12.94 25.38
C ASP A 234 -6.00 13.04 25.05
N SER A 235 -6.74 11.92 25.07
CA SER A 235 -8.21 11.94 25.04
C SER A 235 -8.81 12.32 26.39
N ALA A 236 -8.30 13.39 27.01
CA ALA A 236 -8.68 13.90 28.34
C ALA A 236 -8.69 12.83 29.45
N ALA A 237 -7.78 12.94 30.40
CA ALA A 237 -7.69 12.12 31.61
C ALA A 237 -9.01 11.98 32.42
N THR A 238 -10.02 12.83 32.19
CA THR A 238 -11.38 12.72 32.74
C THR A 238 -12.26 11.68 32.07
N ASN A 239 -12.00 11.29 30.81
CA ASN A 239 -12.75 10.22 30.13
C ASN A 239 -12.19 8.84 30.46
N GLN A 240 -10.92 8.69 30.82
CA GLN A 240 -10.32 7.39 31.15
C GLN A 240 -10.97 6.74 32.37
N GLN A 241 -11.28 7.52 33.41
CA GLN A 241 -12.02 7.03 34.58
C GLN A 241 -13.48 6.73 34.23
N ALA A 242 -14.13 7.58 33.42
CA ALA A 242 -15.51 7.39 32.95
C ALA A 242 -15.67 6.18 32.00
N ILE A 243 -14.64 5.86 31.18
CA ILE A 243 -14.60 4.68 30.30
C ILE A 243 -14.80 3.37 31.09
N PHE A 244 -14.33 3.35 32.33
CA PHE A 244 -14.41 2.21 33.26
C PHE A 244 -15.32 2.45 34.46
N ASP A 245 -16.04 3.58 34.53
CA ASP A 245 -16.98 3.85 35.63
C ASP A 245 -18.10 2.79 35.59
N GLY A 246 -18.03 1.83 36.52
CA GLY A 246 -18.93 0.70 36.62
C GLY A 246 -18.42 -0.61 35.98
N LEU A 247 -17.25 -0.61 35.32
CA LEU A 247 -16.60 -1.83 34.88
C LEU A 247 -15.64 -2.33 35.96
N ASP A 248 -15.87 -3.55 36.41
CA ASP A 248 -14.96 -4.24 37.34
C ASP A 248 -13.68 -4.61 36.57
N PRO A 249 -12.51 -4.05 36.90
CA PRO A 249 -11.27 -4.32 36.17
C PRO A 249 -10.79 -5.77 36.37
N ASP A 250 -11.43 -6.56 37.23
CA ASP A 250 -11.25 -8.01 37.34
C ASP A 250 -12.13 -8.84 36.41
N LYS A 251 -13.13 -8.23 35.76
CA LYS A 251 -14.14 -8.98 35.01
C LYS A 251 -14.11 -8.62 33.54
N GLU A 252 -14.19 -9.67 32.74
CA GLU A 252 -14.40 -9.55 31.31
C GLU A 252 -15.83 -9.05 31.05
N VAL A 253 -15.93 -7.97 30.27
CA VAL A 253 -17.22 -7.40 29.90
C VAL A 253 -17.68 -8.11 28.63
N VAL A 254 -18.64 -9.00 28.77
CA VAL A 254 -19.24 -9.70 27.62
C VAL A 254 -20.22 -8.75 26.92
N LEU A 255 -20.00 -8.53 25.63
CA LEU A 255 -20.82 -7.67 24.79
C LEU A 255 -21.81 -8.51 23.98
N THR A 256 -23.03 -8.01 23.83
CA THR A 256 -24.14 -8.68 23.14
C THR A 256 -24.62 -7.93 21.89
N GLY A 257 -23.92 -6.87 21.47
CA GLY A 257 -24.40 -5.90 20.46
C GLY A 257 -23.59 -5.83 19.16
N ASP A 258 -23.87 -4.76 18.39
CA ASP A 258 -23.30 -4.45 17.06
C ASP A 258 -21.87 -3.88 17.11
N GLN A 259 -21.09 -4.17 18.16
CA GLN A 259 -19.72 -3.69 18.27
C GLN A 259 -18.79 -4.47 17.33
N TYR A 260 -17.94 -3.76 16.60
CA TYR A 260 -17.02 -4.40 15.67
C TYR A 260 -15.69 -3.69 15.62
N VAL A 261 -14.67 -4.45 15.25
CA VAL A 261 -13.35 -3.96 14.87
C VAL A 261 -13.15 -4.20 13.38
N LYS A 262 -12.55 -3.24 12.70
CA LYS A 262 -12.09 -3.40 11.33
C LYS A 262 -10.67 -2.89 11.19
N GLU A 263 -9.91 -3.48 10.27
CA GLU A 263 -8.63 -2.90 9.91
C GLU A 263 -8.81 -1.56 9.22
N THR A 264 -7.92 -0.62 9.52
CA THR A 264 -7.86 0.65 8.81
C THR A 264 -7.31 0.44 7.40
N HIS A 265 -7.58 1.42 6.54
CA HIS A 265 -6.97 1.47 5.23
C HIS A 265 -5.60 2.12 5.27
N THR A 266 -4.87 2.23 6.38
CA THR A 266 -3.62 3.02 6.43
C THR A 266 -2.37 2.20 6.77
N SER A 267 -2.46 0.88 7.02
CA SER A 267 -1.31 0.05 7.42
C SER A 267 -0.86 -0.99 6.37
N LYS A 268 -1.72 -1.43 5.43
CA LYS A 268 -1.45 -2.56 4.50
C LYS A 268 -1.16 -2.13 3.06
N GLY A 269 -0.49 -1.01 2.84
CA GLY A 269 0.07 -0.67 1.52
C GLY A 269 -0.62 0.45 0.75
N TYR A 270 -1.86 0.77 1.09
CA TYR A 270 -2.63 1.85 0.51
C TYR A 270 -3.28 2.70 1.60
N HIS A 271 -3.86 3.83 1.23
CA HIS A 271 -4.74 4.73 2.00
C HIS A 271 -6.07 4.89 1.28
N PHE A 272 -7.20 4.78 1.96
CA PHE A 272 -8.50 5.17 1.39
C PHE A 272 -8.98 6.47 2.04
N SER A 273 -9.06 7.54 1.25
CA SER A 273 -9.68 8.79 1.68
C SER A 273 -11.18 8.72 1.48
N ALA A 274 -11.95 8.69 2.57
CA ALA A 274 -13.41 8.70 2.51
C ALA A 274 -13.96 9.98 1.87
N GLY A 275 -13.31 11.12 2.13
CA GLY A 275 -13.66 12.42 1.55
C GLY A 275 -13.42 12.52 0.04
N ALA A 276 -12.32 11.95 -0.45
CA ALA A 276 -12.02 11.89 -1.88
C ALA A 276 -12.65 10.67 -2.59
N GLN A 277 -13.12 9.68 -1.82
CA GLN A 277 -13.56 8.37 -2.29
C GLN A 277 -12.53 7.71 -3.23
N THR A 278 -11.25 7.84 -2.86
CA THR A 278 -10.11 7.50 -3.70
C THR A 278 -9.05 6.76 -2.89
N VAL A 279 -8.36 5.82 -3.52
CA VAL A 279 -7.25 5.07 -2.94
C VAL A 279 -5.92 5.69 -3.34
N PHE A 280 -5.05 5.94 -2.37
CA PHE A 280 -3.68 6.41 -2.56
C PHE A 280 -2.67 5.30 -2.22
N ALA A 281 -1.60 5.21 -2.98
CA ALA A 281 -0.50 4.28 -2.70
C ALA A 281 0.40 4.85 -1.60
N ILE A 282 0.66 4.12 -0.51
CA ILE A 282 1.47 4.63 0.62
C ILE A 282 2.59 3.68 1.05
N ASN A 283 2.71 2.49 0.47
CA ASN A 283 3.89 1.63 0.64
C ASN A 283 4.47 1.29 -0.73
N ALA A 284 5.80 1.29 -0.83
CA ALA A 284 6.49 0.75 -1.99
C ALA A 284 6.42 -0.78 -2.01
N GLY A 285 6.50 -1.37 -3.20
CA GLY A 285 6.40 -2.80 -3.43
C GLY A 285 4.99 -3.23 -3.83
N THR A 286 4.68 -4.51 -3.63
CA THR A 286 3.39 -5.09 -4.01
C THR A 286 2.33 -4.77 -2.96
N VAL A 287 1.29 -4.05 -3.36
CA VAL A 287 0.13 -3.69 -2.55
C VAL A 287 -1.06 -4.54 -2.98
N LYS A 288 -1.68 -5.24 -2.03
CA LYS A 288 -2.87 -6.07 -2.29
C LYS A 288 -4.13 -5.34 -1.86
N ILE A 289 -5.08 -5.17 -2.77
CA ILE A 289 -6.37 -4.53 -2.50
C ILE A 289 -7.50 -5.50 -2.82
N THR A 290 -8.44 -5.65 -1.89
CA THR A 290 -9.67 -6.40 -2.12
C THR A 290 -10.77 -5.43 -2.50
N TRP A 291 -11.26 -5.53 -3.74
CA TRP A 291 -12.37 -4.74 -4.25
C TRP A 291 -13.68 -5.51 -4.09
N ARG A 292 -14.76 -4.80 -3.76
CA ARG A 292 -16.10 -5.38 -3.65
C ARG A 292 -16.97 -4.85 -4.77
N GLU A 293 -17.77 -5.72 -5.38
CA GLU A 293 -18.79 -5.28 -6.34
C GLU A 293 -19.80 -4.33 -5.65
N SER A 294 -20.29 -3.33 -6.38
CA SER A 294 -21.28 -2.36 -5.86
C SER A 294 -22.68 -2.97 -5.76
N VAL A 295 -22.96 -3.99 -6.58
CA VAL A 295 -24.25 -4.67 -6.68
C VAL A 295 -24.14 -6.06 -6.07
N GLY A 296 -25.00 -6.34 -5.09
CA GLY A 296 -25.10 -7.67 -4.49
C GLY A 296 -26.12 -8.56 -5.21
N ILE A 297 -25.86 -9.87 -5.19
CA ILE A 297 -26.73 -10.92 -5.69
C ILE A 297 -27.52 -11.57 -4.53
N GLU A 298 -28.63 -12.23 -4.86
CA GLU A 298 -29.51 -12.88 -3.87
C GLU A 298 -29.00 -14.27 -3.47
N ASP A 299 -28.42 -15.00 -4.43
CA ASP A 299 -27.87 -16.33 -4.19
C ASP A 299 -26.43 -16.26 -3.69
N GLN A 300 -26.08 -17.14 -2.75
CA GLN A 300 -24.72 -17.20 -2.22
C GLN A 300 -23.75 -17.65 -3.32
N PRO A 301 -22.69 -16.87 -3.63
CA PRO A 301 -21.62 -17.31 -4.51
C PRO A 301 -20.84 -18.49 -3.92
N ASP A 302 -20.22 -19.29 -4.79
CA ASP A 302 -19.23 -20.28 -4.37
C ASP A 302 -17.99 -19.59 -3.74
N GLY A 303 -17.30 -20.32 -2.86
CA GLY A 303 -16.08 -19.84 -2.19
C GLY A 303 -16.27 -19.57 -0.70
N LEU A 304 -15.23 -19.02 -0.07
CA LEU A 304 -15.18 -18.75 1.36
C LEU A 304 -15.64 -17.32 1.67
N GLU A 305 -16.50 -17.17 2.68
CA GLU A 305 -16.92 -15.85 3.18
C GLU A 305 -15.70 -15.04 3.66
N LYS A 306 -15.73 -13.71 3.45
CA LYS A 306 -14.64 -12.73 3.72
C LYS A 306 -13.41 -12.88 2.84
N LEU A 307 -13.32 -13.97 2.06
CA LEU A 307 -12.25 -14.21 1.11
C LEU A 307 -12.68 -13.95 -0.34
N ASP A 308 -13.80 -14.55 -0.73
CA ASP A 308 -14.33 -14.57 -2.10
C ASP A 308 -15.66 -13.81 -2.19
N TRP A 309 -16.43 -13.77 -1.09
CA TRP A 309 -17.68 -13.03 -1.00
C TRP A 309 -17.97 -12.57 0.43
N ILE A 310 -18.89 -11.62 0.58
CA ILE A 310 -19.39 -11.19 1.89
C ILE A 310 -20.90 -10.97 1.85
N LYS A 311 -21.61 -11.42 2.89
CA LYS A 311 -23.03 -11.12 3.05
C LYS A 311 -23.21 -9.77 3.78
N VAL A 312 -23.92 -8.85 3.14
CA VAL A 312 -24.31 -7.57 3.76
C VAL A 312 -25.83 -7.46 3.70
N LYS A 313 -26.46 -7.44 4.88
CA LYS A 313 -27.92 -7.54 5.03
C LYS A 313 -28.45 -8.83 4.39
N LYS A 314 -29.21 -8.72 3.29
CA LYS A 314 -29.82 -9.87 2.59
C LYS A 314 -29.12 -10.24 1.28
N LYS A 315 -28.08 -9.49 0.88
CA LYS A 315 -27.38 -9.69 -0.40
C LYS A 315 -25.95 -10.16 -0.19
N TYR A 316 -25.44 -10.90 -1.16
CA TYR A 316 -24.08 -11.39 -1.24
C TYR A 316 -23.29 -10.55 -2.25
N TYR A 317 -22.09 -10.13 -1.87
CA TYR A 317 -21.22 -9.30 -2.71
C TYR A 317 -19.92 -10.05 -2.97
N ARG A 318 -19.50 -10.11 -4.23
CA ARG A 318 -18.24 -10.76 -4.60
C ARG A 318 -17.05 -9.87 -4.28
N LEU A 319 -15.95 -10.51 -3.90
CA LEU A 319 -14.68 -9.89 -3.55
C LEU A 319 -13.62 -10.27 -4.58
N HIS A 320 -12.85 -9.29 -5.03
CA HIS A 320 -11.84 -9.44 -6.06
C HIS A 320 -10.52 -8.89 -5.54
N LYS A 321 -9.52 -9.76 -5.41
CA LYS A 321 -8.18 -9.35 -4.96
C LYS A 321 -7.35 -8.95 -6.17
N LYS A 322 -6.76 -7.76 -6.10
CA LYS A 322 -5.86 -7.25 -7.12
C LYS A 322 -4.55 -6.78 -6.49
N ASP A 323 -3.46 -7.16 -7.14
CA ASP A 323 -2.11 -6.77 -6.75
C ASP A 323 -1.68 -5.55 -7.58
N TYR A 324 -1.06 -4.57 -6.93
CA TYR A 324 -0.58 -3.34 -7.52
C TYR A 324 0.91 -3.16 -7.18
N ILE A 325 1.73 -2.74 -8.14
CA ILE A 325 3.16 -2.49 -7.91
C ILE A 325 3.38 -1.00 -7.72
N VAL A 326 3.91 -0.62 -6.56
CA VAL A 326 4.14 0.78 -6.16
C VAL A 326 5.63 1.08 -6.06
N SER A 327 6.06 2.20 -6.63
CA SER A 327 7.42 2.72 -6.54
C SER A 327 7.71 3.32 -5.17
N SER A 328 8.97 3.31 -4.77
CA SER A 328 9.48 4.15 -3.68
C SER A 328 9.57 5.63 -4.06
N SER A 329 9.54 5.95 -5.36
CA SER A 329 9.51 7.33 -5.84
C SER A 329 8.13 7.94 -5.61
N SER A 330 8.13 9.21 -5.18
CA SER A 330 6.92 9.96 -4.88
C SER A 330 6.31 10.61 -6.13
N ILE A 331 4.98 10.63 -6.20
CA ILE A 331 4.24 11.30 -7.29
C ILE A 331 4.46 12.81 -7.32
N LYS A 332 4.91 13.38 -6.20
CA LYS A 332 5.27 14.79 -6.06
C LYS A 332 6.51 14.96 -5.19
N PRO A 333 7.21 16.11 -5.29
CA PRO A 333 8.36 16.39 -4.46
C PRO A 333 7.99 16.34 -2.97
N ALA A 334 8.72 15.53 -2.20
CA ALA A 334 8.54 15.45 -0.77
C ALA A 334 8.97 16.76 -0.08
N LYS A 335 8.22 17.18 0.93
CA LYS A 335 8.55 18.31 1.80
C LYS A 335 9.44 17.81 2.93
N LYS A 336 10.50 18.54 3.24
CA LYS A 336 11.35 18.21 4.39
C LYS A 336 10.68 18.67 5.68
N TYR A 337 10.66 17.81 6.68
CA TYR A 337 10.23 18.10 8.04
C TYR A 337 11.24 17.56 9.03
N TYR A 338 11.32 18.15 10.21
CA TYR A 338 12.32 17.80 11.20
C TYR A 338 11.70 17.59 12.58
N TRP A 339 12.35 16.80 13.42
CA TRP A 339 11.90 16.57 14.79
C TRP A 339 11.83 17.87 15.60
N ASN A 340 10.73 18.08 16.31
CA ASN A 340 10.42 19.37 16.93
C ASN A 340 9.82 19.26 18.33
N VAL A 341 10.01 18.09 18.96
CA VAL A 341 9.47 17.77 20.28
C VAL A 341 10.52 18.01 21.36
N ASP A 342 11.75 17.53 21.15
CA ASP A 342 12.86 17.68 22.11
C ASP A 342 13.61 19.01 21.92
N ASP A 343 13.66 19.54 20.69
CA ASP A 343 14.35 20.77 20.36
C ASP A 343 13.36 21.88 19.94
N THR A 344 13.11 22.81 20.87
CA THR A 344 12.23 23.97 20.66
C THR A 344 12.77 24.99 19.64
N THR A 345 14.02 24.86 19.20
CA THR A 345 14.61 25.75 18.19
C THR A 345 14.23 25.36 16.76
N GLN A 346 13.68 24.16 16.57
CA GLN A 346 13.27 23.69 15.25
C GLN A 346 11.93 24.28 14.81
N PRO A 347 11.79 24.67 13.53
CA PRO A 347 10.58 25.30 13.03
C PRO A 347 9.39 24.35 13.12
N THR A 348 8.38 24.75 13.89
CA THR A 348 7.10 24.04 13.92
C THR A 348 6.19 24.56 12.81
N ILE A 349 5.54 23.66 12.08
CA ILE A 349 4.47 24.06 11.16
C ILE A 349 3.17 24.22 11.95
N THR A 350 2.74 25.48 12.04
CA THR A 350 1.40 25.83 12.51
C THR A 350 0.53 26.13 11.30
N LEU A 351 -0.63 25.46 11.20
CA LEU A 351 -1.60 25.82 10.19
C LEU A 351 -2.24 27.16 10.54
N GLN A 352 -2.05 28.15 9.66
CA GLN A 352 -2.71 29.45 9.74
C GLN A 352 -3.95 29.55 8.82
N ASN A 353 -4.22 28.52 8.03
CA ASN A 353 -5.31 28.53 7.06
C ASN A 353 -6.64 28.14 7.73
N THR A 354 -7.64 29.01 7.66
CA THR A 354 -8.99 28.75 8.18
C THR A 354 -9.72 27.61 7.49
N ASN A 355 -9.29 27.19 6.30
CA ASN A 355 -9.98 26.15 5.53
C ASN A 355 -9.50 24.72 5.83
N VAL A 356 -8.29 24.55 6.39
CA VAL A 356 -7.77 23.24 6.79
C VAL A 356 -8.10 23.03 8.27
N GLU A 357 -9.11 22.22 8.54
CA GLU A 357 -9.59 21.95 9.89
C GLU A 357 -8.82 20.80 10.56
N GLU A 358 -8.29 19.88 9.75
CA GLU A 358 -7.59 18.69 10.24
C GLU A 358 -6.43 18.31 9.33
N ILE A 359 -5.36 17.81 9.93
CA ILE A 359 -4.26 17.14 9.24
C ILE A 359 -4.31 15.69 9.71
N ASP A 360 -4.44 14.76 8.78
CA ASP A 360 -4.32 13.35 9.08
C ASP A 360 -2.96 12.82 8.63
N VAL A 361 -2.24 12.16 9.54
CA VAL A 361 -0.93 11.57 9.24
C VAL A 361 -1.16 10.11 8.89
N ILE A 362 -0.90 9.78 7.63
CA ILE A 362 -1.15 8.46 7.07
C ILE A 362 0.14 7.65 7.14
N TYR A 363 0.22 6.83 8.17
CA TYR A 363 1.35 5.94 8.46
C TYR A 363 1.53 4.87 7.39
N ASN A 364 2.69 4.24 7.35
CA ASN A 364 2.98 3.14 6.43
C ASN A 364 3.90 2.10 7.08
N SER A 365 4.22 1.02 6.37
CA SER A 365 5.07 -0.05 6.93
C SER A 365 6.47 0.41 7.36
N ASN A 366 7.00 1.46 6.72
CA ASN A 366 8.32 2.00 7.01
C ASN A 366 8.27 3.21 7.96
N PHE A 367 7.12 3.87 8.07
CA PHE A 367 6.88 5.00 8.94
C PHE A 367 5.65 4.71 9.81
N LYS A 368 5.88 3.97 10.90
CA LYS A 368 4.82 3.52 11.82
C LYS A 368 4.35 4.67 12.69
N ARG A 369 3.11 4.60 13.20
CA ARG A 369 2.56 5.62 14.12
C ARG A 369 3.31 5.70 15.44
N ARG A 370 3.62 4.52 15.98
CA ARG A 370 4.23 4.33 17.29
C ARG A 370 5.38 3.35 17.14
N LEU A 371 6.51 3.68 17.75
CA LEU A 371 7.61 2.73 17.93
C LEU A 371 7.39 1.92 19.21
N MET A 372 7.89 0.69 19.21
CA MET A 372 7.91 -0.07 20.46
C MET A 372 8.97 0.53 21.40
N PRO A 373 8.79 0.40 22.73
CA PRO A 373 9.75 0.79 23.76
C PRO A 373 11.24 0.64 23.42
N TYR A 374 11.62 -0.48 22.82
CA TYR A 374 13.00 -0.84 22.52
C TYR A 374 13.53 -0.27 21.19
N ASP A 375 12.65 0.24 20.34
CA ASP A 375 12.98 0.80 19.01
C ASP A 375 13.24 2.32 19.07
N VAL A 376 13.06 2.95 20.23
CA VAL A 376 13.26 4.39 20.40
C VAL A 376 14.75 4.71 20.42
N VAL A 377 15.12 5.77 19.69
CA VAL A 377 16.48 6.31 19.71
C VAL A 377 16.72 6.95 21.08
N ASP A 378 17.35 6.21 21.98
CA ASP A 378 18.07 6.78 23.12
C ASP A 378 19.48 6.17 23.13
N GLU A 379 20.48 7.02 22.88
CA GLU A 379 21.88 6.68 23.08
C GLU A 379 22.13 6.48 24.59
N GLY A 380 21.91 5.25 25.07
CA GLY A 380 22.54 4.76 26.30
C GLY A 380 21.93 5.14 27.65
N SER A 381 20.71 5.68 27.75
CA SER A 381 20.00 5.78 29.04
C SER A 381 19.13 4.56 29.33
N ASP A 382 19.19 4.13 30.58
CA ASP A 382 18.24 3.22 31.22
C ASP A 382 16.80 3.66 30.87
N TYR A 383 15.96 2.71 30.43
CA TYR A 383 14.63 2.96 29.88
C TYR A 383 13.70 3.53 30.96
N ASP A 384 13.73 4.84 31.15
CA ASP A 384 12.87 5.52 32.09
C ASP A 384 11.48 5.71 31.45
N LEU A 385 10.57 4.77 31.71
CA LEU A 385 9.14 4.89 31.43
C LEU A 385 8.51 6.16 32.03
N THR A 386 9.21 6.85 32.93
CA THR A 386 8.80 8.12 33.55
C THR A 386 9.41 9.36 32.90
N ARG A 387 10.28 9.23 31.87
CA ARG A 387 10.74 10.35 31.02
C ARG A 387 9.53 10.89 30.26
N SER A 388 8.82 11.77 30.96
CA SER A 388 7.83 12.66 30.41
C SER A 388 8.58 13.57 29.45
N VAL A 389 8.57 13.23 28.16
CA VAL A 389 8.55 14.26 27.13
C VAL A 389 7.45 15.23 27.57
N SER A 390 7.71 16.54 27.50
CA SER A 390 6.84 17.61 28.02
C SER A 390 5.38 17.60 27.51
N THR A 391 5.02 16.61 26.70
CA THR A 391 3.73 16.29 26.09
C THR A 391 2.94 15.17 26.80
N GLY A 392 3.41 14.65 27.93
CA GLY A 392 2.66 13.67 28.76
C GLY A 392 2.96 12.20 28.42
N PRO A 393 2.61 11.26 29.33
CA PRO A 393 2.93 9.83 29.18
C PRO A 393 2.38 9.29 27.87
N GLY A 394 3.15 8.49 27.13
CA GLY A 394 2.67 7.82 25.92
C GLY A 394 2.82 8.60 24.59
N THR A 395 3.08 9.91 24.61
CA THR A 395 3.48 10.66 23.39
C THR A 395 4.94 10.41 23.01
N GLN A 396 5.75 9.97 23.97
CA GLN A 396 7.18 9.69 23.81
C GLN A 396 7.51 8.60 22.77
N PHE A 397 6.53 7.79 22.35
CA PHE A 397 6.71 6.72 21.36
C PHE A 397 6.10 7.07 20.00
N LEU A 398 5.45 8.22 19.87
CA LEU A 398 4.85 8.66 18.62
C LEU A 398 5.94 9.13 17.65
N THR A 399 5.67 8.98 16.35
CA THR A 399 6.62 9.37 15.30
C THR A 399 6.27 10.73 14.72
N MET A 400 5.11 10.88 14.07
CA MET A 400 4.60 12.15 13.57
C MET A 400 3.10 12.20 13.80
N TRP A 401 2.59 13.31 14.34
CA TRP A 401 1.17 13.44 14.67
C TRP A 401 0.72 14.90 14.62
N SER A 402 -0.57 15.11 14.39
CA SER A 402 -1.19 16.43 14.54
C SER A 402 -1.61 16.66 15.99
N GLN A 403 -1.28 17.81 16.55
CA GLN A 403 -1.73 18.26 17.87
C GLN A 403 -2.59 19.52 17.71
N LYS A 404 -3.80 19.52 18.29
CA LYS A 404 -4.69 20.68 18.30
C LYS A 404 -4.63 21.36 19.67
N ASN A 405 -4.15 22.61 19.71
CA ASN A 405 -4.09 23.43 20.93
C ASN A 405 -4.81 24.76 20.69
N GLY A 406 -5.90 25.01 21.41
CA GLY A 406 -6.61 26.31 21.35
C GLY A 406 -7.13 26.69 19.95
N GLY A 407 -7.51 25.71 19.12
CA GLY A 407 -7.96 25.92 17.74
C GLY A 407 -6.83 25.98 16.69
N LEU A 408 -5.56 25.92 17.11
CA LEU A 408 -4.42 25.81 16.21
C LEU A 408 -4.01 24.34 16.07
N THR A 409 -3.91 23.87 14.82
CA THR A 409 -3.34 22.56 14.51
C THR A 409 -1.85 22.72 14.24
N THR A 410 -1.02 22.09 15.06
CA THR A 410 0.44 22.01 14.92
C THR A 410 0.86 20.59 14.60
N LEU A 411 1.84 20.45 13.73
CA LEU A 411 2.41 19.14 13.39
C LEU A 411 3.60 18.85 14.30
N ARG A 412 3.63 17.69 14.93
CA ARG A 412 4.72 17.24 15.80
C ARG A 412 5.43 16.06 15.18
N SER A 413 6.75 15.96 15.37
CA SER A 413 7.50 14.76 14.98
C SER A 413 8.69 14.47 15.88
N HIS A 414 9.01 13.18 16.03
CA HIS A 414 10.09 12.63 16.84
C HIS A 414 10.37 11.16 16.46
N ASN A 415 11.44 10.55 17.02
CA ASN A 415 11.73 9.11 17.06
C ASN A 415 12.02 8.36 15.75
N LEU A 416 11.43 8.77 14.62
CA LEU A 416 11.56 8.05 13.35
C LEU A 416 11.80 9.02 12.19
N GLU A 417 12.82 8.72 11.40
CA GLU A 417 13.03 9.32 10.09
C GLU A 417 12.33 8.51 9.01
N GLY A 418 11.92 9.15 7.93
CA GLY A 418 11.35 8.47 6.78
C GLY A 418 10.26 9.27 6.08
N ARG A 419 9.62 8.61 5.11
CA ARG A 419 8.59 9.22 4.27
C ARG A 419 7.19 8.86 4.75
N VAL A 420 6.33 9.87 4.85
CA VAL A 420 4.93 9.72 5.27
C VAL A 420 3.99 10.52 4.37
N PHE A 421 2.76 10.03 4.22
CA PHE A 421 1.70 10.72 3.50
C PHE A 421 0.88 11.54 4.51
N VAL A 422 0.57 12.78 4.18
CA VAL A 422 -0.16 13.69 5.07
C VAL A 422 -1.40 14.19 4.35
N GLU A 423 -2.58 13.86 4.82
CA GLU A 423 -3.83 14.31 4.22
C GLU A 423 -4.29 15.64 4.82
N LEU A 424 -4.72 16.57 3.97
CA LEU A 424 -5.27 17.86 4.38
C LEU A 424 -6.79 17.80 4.28
N LEU A 425 -7.44 17.97 5.43
CA LEU A 425 -8.87 17.77 5.60
C LEU A 425 -9.56 19.08 5.98
N GLY A 426 -10.69 19.34 5.32
CA GLY A 426 -11.58 20.46 5.61
C GLY A 426 -12.78 20.06 6.44
N SER A 427 -13.81 20.90 6.39
CA SER A 427 -15.08 20.71 7.09
C SER A 427 -15.71 19.34 6.84
N VAL A 428 -16.29 18.77 7.90
CA VAL A 428 -17.06 17.53 7.86
C VAL A 428 -18.37 17.74 7.08
N ASN A 429 -18.69 16.81 6.18
CA ASN A 429 -19.95 16.81 5.43
C ASN A 429 -21.10 16.19 6.25
N SER A 430 -22.32 16.20 5.70
CA SER A 430 -23.51 15.62 6.37
C SER A 430 -23.43 14.11 6.62
N GLU A 431 -22.50 13.42 5.98
CA GLU A 431 -22.26 11.97 6.14
C GLU A 431 -21.17 11.67 7.19
N GLY A 432 -20.60 12.70 7.84
CA GLY A 432 -19.54 12.54 8.83
C GLY A 432 -18.13 12.43 8.21
N ASN A 433 -17.98 12.60 6.90
CA ASN A 433 -16.69 12.53 6.21
C ASN A 433 -16.07 13.92 6.10
N HIS A 434 -14.79 14.05 6.43
CA HIS A 434 -14.04 15.27 6.14
C HIS A 434 -13.90 15.49 4.63
N LYS A 435 -14.05 16.74 4.19
CA LYS A 435 -13.76 17.12 2.80
C LYS A 435 -12.25 17.00 2.54
N HIS A 436 -11.85 16.19 1.55
CA HIS A 436 -10.47 16.16 1.08
C HIS A 436 -10.10 17.48 0.40
N LEU A 437 -9.06 18.15 0.91
CA LEU A 437 -8.54 19.39 0.32
C LEU A 437 -7.27 19.15 -0.50
N GLY A 438 -6.58 18.05 -0.21
CA GLY A 438 -5.33 17.67 -0.84
C GLY A 438 -4.54 16.77 0.09
N PHE A 439 -3.29 16.53 -0.27
CA PHE A 439 -2.34 15.83 0.58
C PHE A 439 -0.97 16.49 0.45
N GLU A 440 -0.01 16.09 1.27
CA GLU A 440 1.43 16.34 1.18
C GLU A 440 2.20 15.03 1.36
N ILE A 441 3.40 14.97 0.77
CA ILE A 441 4.35 13.88 1.05
C ILE A 441 5.46 14.53 1.85
N VAL A 442 5.76 13.96 3.00
CA VAL A 442 6.71 14.54 3.94
C VAL A 442 7.84 13.55 4.20
N ASP A 443 9.08 14.01 4.04
CA ASP A 443 10.28 13.30 4.48
C ASP A 443 10.71 13.91 5.82
N VAL A 444 10.61 13.11 6.88
CA VAL A 444 10.96 13.45 8.26
C VAL A 444 12.42 13.09 8.50
N TYR A 445 13.17 14.03 9.08
CA TYR A 445 14.57 13.89 9.46
C TYR A 445 14.76 14.23 10.94
N ALA A 446 15.80 13.71 11.57
CA ALA A 446 16.11 13.97 12.96
C ALA A 446 16.56 15.42 13.19
N ALA A 447 17.42 15.93 12.31
CA ALA A 447 17.94 17.29 12.39
C ALA A 447 18.26 17.85 11.01
N PRO A 448 18.23 19.19 10.84
CA PRO A 448 18.74 19.83 9.64
C PRO A 448 20.26 19.63 9.53
N VAL A 449 20.74 19.33 8.32
CA VAL A 449 22.18 19.25 8.04
C VAL A 449 22.67 20.67 7.68
N PRO A 450 23.58 21.28 8.48
CA PRO A 450 24.11 22.61 8.19
C PRO A 450 25.00 22.57 6.94
N GLU A 451 24.88 23.59 6.08
CA GLU A 451 25.73 23.76 4.90
C GLU A 451 26.68 24.94 5.09
N ASN A 452 27.98 24.70 4.90
CA ASN A 452 28.98 25.76 4.87
C ASN A 452 28.93 26.49 3.54
N ARG A 453 28.70 27.80 3.58
CA ARG A 453 28.74 28.68 2.39
C ARG A 453 29.89 29.66 2.53
N THR A 454 30.71 29.75 1.49
CA THR A 454 31.72 30.81 1.39
C THR A 454 31.04 32.07 0.88
N VAL A 455 31.09 33.16 1.66
CA VAL A 455 30.61 34.48 1.27
C VAL A 455 31.77 35.45 1.42
N TYR A 456 32.03 36.24 0.37
CA TYR A 456 33.09 37.23 0.39
C TYR A 456 32.68 38.45 1.21
N LEU A 457 33.68 39.06 1.85
CA LEU A 457 33.49 40.25 2.67
C LEU A 457 32.91 41.39 1.81
N GLY A 458 31.78 41.96 2.24
CA GLY A 458 31.03 42.97 1.49
C GLY A 458 29.84 42.43 0.69
N ASN A 459 29.70 41.11 0.54
CA ASN A 459 28.51 40.51 -0.09
C ASN A 459 27.35 40.38 0.90
N GLN A 460 26.13 40.55 0.39
CA GLN A 460 24.91 40.35 1.16
C GLN A 460 24.73 38.87 1.54
N LEU A 461 24.42 38.61 2.81
CA LEU A 461 23.98 37.30 3.29
C LEU A 461 22.49 37.12 2.98
N TYR A 462 22.14 36.03 2.29
CA TYR A 462 20.74 35.66 2.04
C TYR A 462 20.33 34.47 2.92
N PRO A 463 19.07 34.41 3.37
CA PRO A 463 18.53 33.20 3.98
C PRO A 463 18.55 32.04 2.98
N PHE A 464 18.65 30.81 3.51
CA PHE A 464 18.95 29.56 2.77
C PHE A 464 18.05 29.27 1.54
N LYS A 465 16.88 29.90 1.40
CA LYS A 465 16.11 29.95 0.14
C LYS A 465 15.32 31.24 0.04
N ASN A 466 15.64 32.07 -0.95
CA ASN A 466 14.63 32.95 -1.56
C ASN A 466 14.16 32.26 -2.84
N SER A 467 12.95 31.70 -2.84
CA SER A 467 12.37 30.99 -3.99
C SER A 467 12.07 31.87 -5.20
N SER A 468 12.35 33.18 -5.12
CA SER A 468 12.16 34.13 -6.20
C SER A 468 13.43 34.43 -7.01
N TYR A 469 14.57 33.80 -6.72
CA TYR A 469 15.75 33.83 -7.58
C TYR A 469 16.06 32.41 -8.05
N LEU A 470 15.61 32.09 -9.27
CA LEU A 470 16.21 31.03 -10.07
C LEU A 470 17.62 31.51 -10.44
N ASP A 471 18.63 30.76 -10.04
CA ASP A 471 20.00 30.95 -10.49
C ASP A 471 20.02 30.91 -12.03
N SER A 472 20.43 32.04 -12.62
CA SER A 472 20.78 32.19 -14.04
C SER A 472 22.11 31.52 -14.35
#